data_AF-A0A3P7IHP2-F1
#
_entry.id   AF-A0A3P7IHP2-F1
#
_cell.length_a   1.000
_cell.length_b   1.000
_cell.length_c   1.000
_cell.angle_alpha   90.00
_cell.angle_beta   90.00
_cell.angle_gamma   90.00
#
_symmetry.space_group_name_H-M   'P 1'
#
loop_
_entity.id
_entity.type
_entity.pdbx_description
1 polymer ?
#
loop_
_entity_poly.entity_id
_entity_poly.type
_entity_poly.pdbx_seq_one_letter_code
_entity_poly.pdbx_strand_id
1 'polypeptide(L)'
;MYRQVLLSGCRCVEIDVWDGSNGPVVTHGPSAVMRMNEVPLKDVCIAIRESAFKTSPYPVLLSIENHLCKPQQKQMVAIFREVFREFLLQRPLEKHALKEHESLPSPHALKKKILVKARRRLDNNEHTEASRKSSVVSIVSERSDLQMLEDEVRMLQLCPDEEEASSQELSDLVNYLTADKVPHTWNQDPRFYLMCSFSEDTSAKIYKDAVQQQANELVKHTSKRIVRVYPSNMRIKSDNFLPNIHWMMGIQMVALNFQTNCLEMLMNHAMFEQTAWCGYVKKPECLNDSSLDFDLYGRLRIIPHRMPVTLKVTVIKVSFMAMK
;
A
#
# COMPACT_ATOMS: atom_id res chain seq x y z
N MET A 1 0.58 8.15 -17.08
CA MET A 1 0.78 8.19 -15.62
C MET A 1 1.79 7.13 -15.15
N TYR A 2 1.53 5.82 -15.30
CA TYR A 2 2.42 4.74 -14.81
C TYR A 2 3.91 4.88 -15.16
N ARG A 3 4.24 5.20 -16.43
CA ARG A 3 5.64 5.43 -16.84
C ARG A 3 6.31 6.52 -16.01
N GLN A 4 5.66 7.67 -15.85
CA GLN A 4 6.21 8.83 -15.15
C GLN A 4 6.43 8.53 -13.66
N VAL A 5 5.44 7.91 -13.01
CA VAL A 5 5.52 7.54 -11.58
C VAL A 5 6.64 6.54 -11.32
N LEU A 6 6.81 5.54 -12.19
CA LEU A 6 7.92 4.58 -12.05
C LEU A 6 9.28 5.22 -12.34
N LEU A 7 9.36 6.13 -13.32
CA LEU A 7 10.59 6.87 -13.63
C LEU A 7 11.00 7.79 -12.48
N SER A 8 10.06 8.36 -11.73
CA SER A 8 10.35 9.14 -10.51
C SER A 8 10.75 8.28 -9.30
N GLY A 9 10.95 6.97 -9.48
CA GLY A 9 11.42 6.06 -8.43
C GLY A 9 10.31 5.40 -7.62
N CYS A 10 9.02 5.67 -7.86
CA CYS A 10 7.93 5.02 -7.13
C CYS A 10 7.96 3.49 -7.35
N ARG A 11 7.73 2.70 -6.29
CA ARG A 11 7.84 1.23 -6.29
C ARG A 11 6.54 0.49 -6.00
N CYS A 12 5.46 1.20 -5.67
CA CYS A 12 4.15 0.61 -5.47
C CYS A 12 3.12 1.40 -6.28
N VAL A 13 2.45 0.73 -7.21
CA VAL A 13 1.40 1.35 -8.04
C VAL A 13 0.10 0.58 -7.89
N GLU A 14 -1.00 1.31 -7.90
CA GLU A 14 -2.35 0.74 -7.84
C GLU A 14 -2.92 0.56 -9.25
N ILE A 15 -3.63 -0.55 -9.43
CA ILE A 15 -4.34 -0.88 -10.66
C ILE A 15 -5.74 -1.33 -10.27
N ASP A 16 -6.70 -0.45 -10.48
CA ASP A 16 -8.11 -0.72 -10.32
C ASP A 16 -8.64 -1.36 -11.62
N VAL A 17 -8.91 -2.67 -11.57
CA VAL A 17 -9.22 -3.49 -12.75
C VAL A 17 -10.70 -3.87 -12.81
N TRP A 18 -11.30 -3.61 -13.97
CA TRP A 18 -12.72 -3.79 -14.24
C TRP A 18 -12.95 -4.61 -15.50
N ASP A 19 -14.10 -5.29 -15.55
CA ASP A 19 -14.49 -6.07 -16.72
C ASP A 19 -14.73 -5.13 -17.91
N GLY A 20 -14.04 -5.38 -19.02
CA GLY A 20 -14.24 -4.66 -20.28
C GLY A 20 -14.86 -5.53 -21.37
N SER A 21 -15.41 -4.90 -22.40
CA SER A 21 -16.01 -5.61 -23.55
C SER A 21 -15.02 -6.48 -24.32
N ASN A 22 -13.75 -6.05 -24.37
CA ASN A 22 -12.66 -6.73 -25.08
C ASN A 22 -11.58 -7.26 -24.12
N GLY A 23 -11.96 -7.54 -22.86
CA GLY A 23 -11.06 -7.99 -21.80
C GLY A 23 -10.80 -6.90 -20.73
N PRO A 24 -9.92 -7.18 -19.74
CA PRO A 24 -9.77 -6.33 -18.57
C PRO A 24 -9.33 -4.91 -18.91
N VAL A 25 -9.95 -3.93 -18.25
CA VAL A 25 -9.62 -2.51 -18.37
C VAL A 25 -9.24 -1.92 -17.01
N VAL A 26 -8.59 -0.77 -17.04
CA VAL A 26 -8.25 0.04 -15.87
C VAL A 26 -9.07 1.33 -15.93
N THR A 27 -9.82 1.60 -14.85
CA THR A 27 -10.69 2.76 -14.68
C THR A 27 -10.92 3.00 -13.18
N HIS A 28 -11.65 4.03 -12.79
CA HIS A 28 -12.01 4.32 -11.40
C HIS A 28 -13.54 4.22 -11.25
N GLY A 29 -14.03 3.02 -10.92
CA GLY A 29 -15.46 2.69 -10.86
C GLY A 29 -16.05 2.24 -12.21
N PRO A 30 -17.29 1.72 -12.22
CA PRO A 30 -17.93 1.22 -13.43
C PRO A 30 -18.06 2.32 -14.48
N SER A 31 -17.38 2.18 -15.62
CA SER A 31 -17.32 3.21 -16.67
C SER A 31 -18.69 3.59 -17.22
N ALA A 32 -19.63 2.63 -17.25
CA ALA A 32 -21.02 2.83 -17.66
C ALA A 32 -21.75 3.90 -16.81
N VAL A 33 -21.28 4.15 -15.59
CA VAL A 33 -21.90 5.13 -14.69
C VAL A 33 -21.01 6.34 -14.47
N MET A 34 -19.71 6.12 -14.29
CA MET A 34 -18.74 7.18 -14.02
C MET A 34 -18.37 8.02 -15.26
N ARG A 35 -18.70 7.57 -16.48
CA ARG A 35 -18.28 8.19 -17.76
C ARG A 35 -16.76 8.45 -17.83
N MET A 36 -15.97 7.60 -17.17
CA MET A 36 -14.52 7.67 -17.19
C MET A 36 -13.96 6.89 -18.38
N ASN A 37 -12.80 7.33 -18.87
CA ASN A 37 -12.11 6.63 -19.94
C ASN A 37 -11.51 5.33 -19.42
N GLU A 38 -11.75 4.24 -20.15
CA GLU A 38 -11.11 2.96 -19.91
C GLU A 38 -9.76 2.89 -20.62
N VAL A 39 -8.77 2.31 -19.95
CA VAL A 39 -7.49 1.97 -20.57
C VAL A 39 -7.32 0.46 -20.55
N PRO A 40 -6.99 -0.21 -21.68
CA PRO A 40 -6.75 -1.64 -21.68
C PRO A 40 -5.66 -2.03 -20.67
N LEU A 41 -5.90 -3.06 -19.86
CA LEU A 41 -4.95 -3.52 -18.85
C LEU A 41 -3.59 -3.90 -19.47
N LYS A 42 -3.61 -4.46 -20.69
CA LYS A 42 -2.39 -4.82 -21.43
C LYS A 42 -1.50 -3.61 -21.69
N ASP A 43 -2.06 -2.46 -22.05
CA ASP A 43 -1.30 -1.24 -22.32
C ASP A 43 -0.70 -0.66 -21.04
N VAL A 44 -1.46 -0.73 -19.93
CA VAL A 44 -0.95 -0.39 -18.60
C VAL A 44 0.23 -1.28 -18.21
N CYS A 45 0.12 -2.60 -18.41
CA CYS A 45 1.21 -3.54 -18.12
C CYS A 45 2.44 -3.28 -18.99
N ILE A 46 2.27 -2.96 -20.28
CA ILE A 46 3.38 -2.62 -21.19
C ILE A 46 4.09 -1.35 -20.68
N ALA A 47 3.33 -0.32 -20.32
CA ALA A 47 3.87 0.91 -19.75
C ALA A 47 4.67 0.67 -18.46
N ILE A 48 4.17 -0.20 -17.58
CA ILE A 48 4.86 -0.63 -16.37
C ILE A 48 6.15 -1.38 -16.73
N ARG A 49 6.10 -2.40 -17.60
CA ARG A 49 7.27 -3.19 -18.01
C ARG A 49 8.41 -2.31 -18.52
N GLU A 50 8.09 -1.36 -19.40
CA GLU A 50 9.07 -0.46 -20.02
C GLU A 50 9.78 0.46 -19.03
N SER A 51 9.15 0.78 -17.90
CA SER A 51 9.61 1.82 -16.98
C SER A 51 10.03 1.28 -15.61
N ALA A 52 9.55 0.09 -15.24
CA ALA A 52 9.66 -0.51 -13.91
C ALA A 52 11.07 -0.42 -13.35
N PHE A 53 12.10 -0.68 -14.16
CA PHE A 53 13.46 -0.75 -13.66
C PHE A 53 14.48 0.17 -14.35
N LYS A 54 14.00 1.26 -14.97
CA LYS A 54 14.86 2.25 -15.64
C LYS A 54 15.67 3.09 -14.66
N THR A 55 15.07 3.50 -13.54
CA THR A 55 15.70 4.38 -12.54
C THR A 55 15.99 3.68 -11.21
N SER A 56 15.44 2.49 -10.98
CA SER A 56 15.73 1.67 -9.79
C SER A 56 15.73 0.18 -10.13
N PRO A 57 16.70 -0.61 -9.62
CA PRO A 57 16.72 -2.06 -9.82
C PRO A 57 15.82 -2.81 -8.82
N TYR A 58 15.33 -2.14 -7.79
CA TYR A 58 14.55 -2.75 -6.70
C TYR A 58 13.12 -3.11 -7.13
N PRO A 59 12.48 -4.06 -6.43
CA PRO A 59 11.18 -4.61 -6.83
C PRO A 59 10.10 -3.54 -7.02
N VAL A 60 9.15 -3.85 -7.91
CA VAL A 60 7.92 -3.07 -8.13
C VAL A 60 6.74 -3.90 -7.65
N LEU A 61 5.82 -3.26 -6.94
CA LEU A 61 4.70 -3.87 -6.25
C LEU A 61 3.41 -3.36 -6.91
N LEU A 62 2.57 -4.28 -7.39
CA LEU A 62 1.29 -3.96 -8.02
C LEU A 62 0.17 -4.21 -7.02
N SER A 63 -0.46 -3.15 -6.51
CA SER A 63 -1.67 -3.26 -5.69
C SER A 63 -2.86 -3.39 -6.63
N ILE A 64 -3.41 -4.60 -6.72
CA ILE A 64 -4.58 -4.88 -7.58
C ILE A 64 -5.84 -4.66 -6.75
N GLU A 65 -6.72 -3.79 -7.23
CA GLU A 65 -8.10 -3.70 -6.77
C GLU A 65 -8.96 -4.43 -7.81
N ASN A 66 -9.53 -5.56 -7.41
CA ASN A 66 -10.05 -6.56 -8.34
C ASN A 66 -11.58 -6.56 -8.41
N HIS A 67 -12.12 -6.08 -9.54
CA HIS A 67 -13.56 -6.11 -9.87
C HIS A 67 -13.87 -6.96 -11.09
N LEU A 68 -12.95 -7.85 -11.47
CA LEU A 68 -13.07 -8.71 -12.64
C LEU A 68 -13.87 -9.97 -12.33
N CYS A 69 -14.73 -10.38 -13.27
CA CYS A 69 -15.28 -11.73 -13.29
C CYS A 69 -14.18 -12.78 -13.49
N LYS A 70 -14.44 -14.04 -13.10
CA LYS A 70 -13.42 -15.12 -13.15
C LYS A 70 -12.77 -15.29 -14.53
N PRO A 71 -13.50 -15.28 -15.67
CA PRO A 71 -12.87 -15.37 -16.99
C PRO A 71 -11.87 -14.24 -17.26
N GLN A 72 -12.21 -12.99 -16.92
CA GLN A 72 -11.34 -11.85 -17.13
C GLN A 72 -10.18 -11.80 -16.13
N GLN A 73 -10.33 -12.34 -14.92
CA GLN A 73 -9.19 -12.56 -14.02
C GLN A 73 -8.13 -13.50 -14.63
N LYS A 74 -8.57 -14.57 -15.34
CA LYS A 74 -7.63 -15.45 -16.06
C LYS A 74 -6.92 -14.70 -17.19
N GLN A 75 -7.64 -13.84 -17.91
CA GLN A 75 -7.05 -12.99 -18.94
C GLN A 75 -6.05 -11.99 -18.35
N MET A 76 -6.35 -11.38 -17.20
CA MET A 76 -5.41 -10.51 -16.47
C MET A 76 -4.12 -11.26 -16.12
N VAL A 77 -4.21 -12.48 -15.56
CA VAL A 77 -3.03 -13.28 -15.22
C VAL A 77 -2.24 -13.67 -16.48
N ALA A 78 -2.93 -13.99 -17.58
CA ALA A 78 -2.29 -14.25 -18.86
C ALA A 78 -1.52 -13.01 -19.37
N ILE A 79 -2.13 -11.82 -19.30
CA ILE A 79 -1.49 -10.54 -19.64
C ILE A 79 -0.25 -10.31 -18.75
N PHE A 80 -0.35 -10.51 -17.44
CA PHE A 80 0.80 -10.35 -16.54
C PHE A 80 1.96 -11.29 -16.93
N ARG A 81 1.67 -12.57 -17.19
CA ARG A 81 2.69 -13.54 -17.62
C ARG A 81 3.31 -13.18 -18.98
N GLU A 82 2.48 -12.80 -19.95
CA GLU A 82 2.89 -12.42 -21.30
C GLU A 82 3.78 -11.17 -21.29
N VAL A 83 3.36 -10.13 -20.56
CA VAL A 83 3.98 -8.82 -20.57
C VAL A 83 5.15 -8.75 -19.61
N PHE A 84 5.02 -9.19 -18.35
CA PHE A 84 6.10 -9.05 -17.37
C PHE A 84 7.16 -10.17 -17.46
N ARG A 85 6.81 -11.36 -17.96
CA ARG A 85 7.73 -12.46 -18.23
C ARG A 85 8.69 -12.75 -17.06
N GLU A 86 9.99 -12.70 -17.29
CA GLU A 86 11.07 -12.94 -16.31
C GLU A 86 11.04 -11.99 -15.10
N PHE A 87 10.44 -10.81 -15.25
CA PHE A 87 10.30 -9.86 -14.15
C PHE A 87 9.14 -10.25 -13.22
N LEU A 88 8.14 -11.00 -13.66
CA LEU A 88 7.05 -11.43 -12.79
C LEU A 88 7.54 -12.46 -11.76
N LEU A 89 7.33 -12.18 -10.47
CA LEU A 89 7.60 -13.16 -9.43
C LEU A 89 6.42 -14.14 -9.34
N GLN A 90 6.56 -15.29 -9.99
CA GLN A 90 5.50 -16.31 -10.06
C GLN A 90 5.50 -17.29 -8.88
N ARG A 91 6.65 -17.49 -8.23
CA ARG A 91 6.80 -18.42 -7.11
C ARG A 91 7.67 -17.78 -6.01
N PRO A 92 7.47 -18.16 -4.74
CA PRO A 92 8.37 -17.77 -3.66
C PRO A 92 9.82 -18.18 -3.96
N LEU A 93 10.77 -17.40 -3.45
CA LEU A 93 12.19 -17.76 -3.45
C LEU A 93 12.40 -18.97 -2.54
N GLU A 94 13.30 -19.88 -2.94
CA GLU A 94 13.57 -21.13 -2.20
C GLU A 94 13.95 -20.88 -0.73
N LYS A 95 14.75 -19.85 -0.48
CA LYS A 95 15.21 -19.45 0.87
C LYS A 95 14.17 -18.73 1.71
N HIS A 96 13.03 -18.37 1.12
CA HIS A 96 11.96 -17.60 1.77
C HIS A 96 10.62 -18.26 1.44
N ALA A 97 10.46 -19.52 1.85
CA ALA A 97 9.21 -20.24 1.66
C ALA A 97 8.06 -19.52 2.40
N LEU A 98 6.82 -19.66 1.91
CA LEU A 98 5.65 -19.09 2.59
C LEU A 98 5.28 -19.97 3.78
N LYS A 99 6.00 -19.80 4.89
CA LYS A 99 5.82 -20.52 6.15
C LYS A 99 5.62 -19.53 7.30
N GLU A 100 5.08 -20.05 8.40
CA GLU A 100 4.97 -19.33 9.66
C GLU A 100 6.35 -18.87 10.14
N HIS A 101 6.41 -17.65 10.67
CA HIS A 101 7.61 -16.99 11.20
C HIS A 101 8.76 -16.80 10.20
N GLU A 102 8.56 -17.09 8.91
CA GLU A 102 9.56 -16.88 7.88
C GLU A 102 9.63 -15.40 7.47
N SER A 103 10.84 -14.85 7.44
CA SER A 103 11.06 -13.44 7.12
C SER A 103 10.81 -13.13 5.64
N LEU A 104 10.29 -11.94 5.36
CA LEU A 104 10.15 -11.45 3.99
C LEU A 104 11.54 -11.30 3.33
N PRO A 105 11.67 -11.59 2.02
CA PRO A 105 12.92 -11.34 1.31
C PRO A 105 13.30 -9.86 1.33
N SER A 106 14.60 -9.58 1.36
CA SER A 106 15.09 -8.21 1.21
C SER A 106 14.79 -7.64 -0.19
N PRO A 107 14.68 -6.30 -0.34
CA PRO A 107 14.58 -5.68 -1.67
C PRO A 107 15.73 -6.08 -2.61
N HIS A 108 16.91 -6.37 -2.06
CA HIS A 108 18.06 -6.85 -2.84
C HIS A 108 17.80 -8.24 -3.45
N ALA A 109 17.23 -9.17 -2.69
CA ALA A 109 16.90 -10.52 -3.16
C ALA A 109 15.80 -10.52 -4.24
N LEU A 110 14.98 -9.46 -4.28
CA LEU A 110 13.89 -9.26 -5.22
C LEU A 110 14.20 -8.26 -6.33
N LYS A 111 15.48 -7.96 -6.59
CA LYS A 111 15.87 -7.06 -7.69
C LYS A 111 15.27 -7.52 -9.02
N LYS A 112 14.77 -6.56 -9.79
CA LYS A 112 14.11 -6.75 -11.08
C LYS A 112 12.91 -7.70 -10.99
N LYS A 113 12.20 -7.73 -9.85
CA LYS A 113 10.95 -8.48 -9.71
C LYS A 113 9.74 -7.56 -9.57
N ILE A 114 8.63 -7.98 -10.19
CA ILE A 114 7.31 -7.40 -10.10
C ILE A 114 6.47 -8.36 -9.26
N LEU A 115 5.95 -7.87 -8.14
CA LEU A 115 5.12 -8.64 -7.21
C LEU A 115 3.68 -8.17 -7.31
N VAL A 116 2.74 -9.11 -7.21
CA VAL A 116 1.31 -8.83 -7.23
C VAL A 116 0.76 -8.92 -5.82
N LYS A 117 0.16 -7.82 -5.35
CA LYS A 117 -0.67 -7.78 -4.14
C LYS A 117 -2.12 -7.99 -4.55
N ALA A 118 -2.69 -9.12 -4.14
CA ALA A 118 -4.10 -9.45 -4.25
C ALA A 118 -4.48 -10.45 -3.15
N ARG A 119 -5.77 -10.75 -3.00
CA ARG A 119 -6.23 -11.80 -2.09
C ARG A 119 -5.82 -13.17 -2.63
N ARG A 120 -5.51 -14.11 -1.72
CA ARG A 120 -5.38 -15.54 -2.05
C ARG A 120 -6.63 -16.28 -1.62
N ARG A 121 -6.97 -17.35 -2.33
CA ARG A 121 -7.88 -18.36 -1.80
C ARG A 121 -7.10 -19.13 -0.74
N LEU A 122 -7.66 -19.19 0.47
CA LEU A 122 -7.19 -20.15 1.48
C LEU A 122 -7.73 -21.51 1.05
N ASP A 123 -6.86 -22.52 1.00
CA ASP A 123 -7.30 -23.89 0.76
C ASP A 123 -8.21 -24.33 1.93
N ASN A 124 -9.30 -25.04 1.63
CA ASN A 124 -10.34 -25.46 2.57
C ASN A 124 -9.84 -26.30 3.78
N ASN A 125 -8.55 -26.61 3.87
CA ASN A 125 -7.92 -27.32 4.98
C ASN A 125 -7.42 -26.41 6.12
N GLU A 126 -7.46 -25.07 5.98
CA GLU A 126 -7.11 -24.11 7.05
C GLU A 126 -8.34 -23.46 7.70
N HIS A 127 -9.48 -24.16 7.77
CA HIS A 127 -10.65 -23.68 8.49
C HIS A 127 -10.49 -23.91 10.00
N THR A 128 -9.88 -22.96 10.70
CA THR A 128 -10.35 -22.62 12.06
C THR A 128 -11.51 -21.65 11.94
N GLU A 129 -12.69 -22.07 12.38
CA GLU A 129 -14.02 -21.43 12.28
C GLU A 129 -14.17 -20.04 12.94
N ALA A 130 -13.10 -19.28 13.20
CA ALA A 130 -13.19 -17.98 13.89
C ALA A 130 -13.52 -16.79 12.96
N SER A 131 -13.59 -16.97 11.63
CA SER A 131 -13.67 -15.84 10.67
C SER A 131 -15.09 -15.44 10.22
N ARG A 132 -16.15 -16.05 10.78
CA ARG A 132 -17.54 -15.64 10.51
C ARG A 132 -18.02 -14.58 11.51
N LYS A 133 -17.52 -13.36 11.35
CA LYS A 133 -18.20 -12.07 11.59
C LYS A 133 -17.21 -10.94 11.27
N SER A 134 -17.33 -10.46 10.04
CA SER A 134 -16.52 -9.41 9.45
C SER A 134 -17.11 -8.05 9.81
N SER A 135 -16.54 -7.39 10.80
CA SER A 135 -16.67 -5.94 10.99
C SER A 135 -15.43 -5.44 11.72
N VAL A 136 -14.51 -4.79 11.00
CA VAL A 136 -13.59 -3.87 11.66
C VAL A 136 -14.47 -2.72 12.14
N VAL A 137 -14.86 -2.75 13.41
CA VAL A 137 -15.18 -1.65 14.34
C VAL A 137 -15.98 -2.27 15.51
N SER A 138 -15.30 -2.62 16.59
CA SER A 138 -15.91 -2.73 17.93
C SER A 138 -15.31 -1.71 18.90
N ILE A 139 -14.81 -0.59 18.35
CA ILE A 139 -14.53 0.64 19.10
C ILE A 139 -15.42 1.70 18.44
N VAL A 140 -16.41 2.21 19.17
CA VAL A 140 -17.49 3.14 18.77
C VAL A 140 -18.81 2.43 18.40
N SER A 141 -19.61 2.19 19.45
CA SER A 141 -21.07 2.10 19.35
C SER A 141 -21.62 3.49 19.04
N GLU A 142 -21.65 3.86 17.76
CA GLU A 142 -22.52 4.87 17.11
C GLU A 142 -21.96 5.15 15.69
N ARG A 143 -22.80 5.04 14.65
CA ARG A 143 -22.39 5.43 13.28
C ARG A 143 -22.22 6.95 13.26
N SER A 144 -20.98 7.43 13.11
CA SER A 144 -20.72 8.87 12.98
C SER A 144 -21.19 9.41 11.62
N ASP A 145 -21.58 10.69 11.55
CA ASP A 145 -22.00 11.38 10.31
C ASP A 145 -20.99 11.24 9.16
N LEU A 146 -19.68 11.20 9.47
CA LEU A 146 -18.63 10.94 8.47
C LEU A 146 -18.77 9.58 7.78
N GLN A 147 -19.17 8.55 8.51
CA GLN A 147 -19.33 7.20 7.96
C GLN A 147 -20.52 7.16 6.99
N MET A 148 -21.58 7.91 7.29
CA MET A 148 -22.74 8.03 6.40
C MET A 148 -22.39 8.76 5.10
N LEU A 149 -21.58 9.82 5.19
CA LEU A 149 -21.09 10.55 4.02
C LEU A 149 -20.12 9.71 3.18
N GLU A 150 -19.24 8.93 3.81
CA GLU A 150 -18.38 7.96 3.12
C GLU A 150 -19.21 6.92 2.36
N ASP A 151 -20.23 6.36 3.01
CA ASP A 151 -21.14 5.39 2.38
C ASP A 151 -21.89 6.04 1.21
N GLU A 152 -22.37 7.28 1.35
CA GLU A 152 -23.03 8.02 0.27
C GLU A 152 -22.09 8.31 -0.91
N VAL A 153 -20.86 8.79 -0.64
CA VAL A 153 -19.85 9.00 -1.67
C VAL A 153 -19.52 7.69 -2.38
N ARG A 154 -19.38 6.59 -1.63
CA ARG A 154 -19.08 5.26 -2.19
C ARG A 154 -20.23 4.73 -3.04
N MET A 155 -21.48 4.93 -2.60
CA MET A 155 -22.69 4.61 -3.36
C MET A 155 -22.77 5.43 -4.65
N LEU A 156 -22.48 6.73 -4.59
CA LEU A 156 -22.40 7.58 -5.79
C LEU A 156 -21.28 7.15 -6.73
N GLN A 157 -20.19 6.61 -6.20
CA GLN A 157 -19.09 6.04 -6.98
C GLN A 157 -19.39 4.64 -7.53
N LEU A 158 -20.48 3.99 -7.10
CA LEU A 158 -20.79 2.59 -7.42
C LEU A 158 -19.59 1.65 -7.26
N CYS A 159 -18.68 1.95 -6.33
CA CYS A 159 -17.61 1.04 -5.99
C CYS A 159 -18.25 -0.14 -5.25
N PRO A 160 -18.14 -1.38 -5.74
CA PRO A 160 -18.78 -2.53 -5.11
C PRO A 160 -18.34 -2.67 -3.67
N ASP A 161 -19.24 -3.21 -2.86
CA ASP A 161 -19.03 -3.33 -1.41
C ASP A 161 -17.84 -4.25 -1.07
N GLU A 162 -17.57 -5.23 -1.92
CA GLU A 162 -16.47 -6.17 -1.76
C GLU A 162 -15.77 -6.42 -3.11
N GLU A 163 -14.44 -6.57 -3.05
CA GLU A 163 -13.64 -7.09 -4.16
C GLU A 163 -14.13 -8.48 -4.57
N GLU A 164 -14.11 -8.75 -5.87
CA GLU A 164 -14.42 -10.07 -6.40
C GLU A 164 -13.43 -11.11 -5.89
N ALA A 165 -13.94 -12.29 -5.54
CA ALA A 165 -13.11 -13.38 -5.06
C ALA A 165 -12.02 -13.71 -6.09
N SER A 166 -10.82 -14.05 -5.65
CA SER A 166 -9.71 -14.38 -6.56
C SER A 166 -9.93 -15.72 -7.25
N SER A 167 -9.65 -15.76 -8.55
CA SER A 167 -9.51 -16.98 -9.35
C SER A 167 -8.32 -17.80 -8.84
N GLN A 168 -8.29 -19.10 -9.17
CA GLN A 168 -7.15 -19.93 -8.79
C GLN A 168 -5.86 -19.39 -9.40
N GLU A 169 -5.93 -18.98 -10.67
CA GLU A 169 -4.79 -18.47 -11.42
C GLU A 169 -4.20 -17.18 -10.80
N LEU A 170 -5.05 -16.29 -10.28
CA LEU A 170 -4.60 -15.10 -9.56
C LEU A 170 -4.05 -15.47 -8.18
N SER A 171 -4.71 -16.37 -7.46
CA SER A 171 -4.27 -16.85 -6.15
C SER A 171 -2.88 -17.50 -6.20
N ASP A 172 -2.61 -18.32 -7.22
CA ASP A 172 -1.32 -19.00 -7.42
C ASP A 172 -0.18 -18.03 -7.73
N LEU A 173 -0.49 -16.83 -8.26
CA LEU A 173 0.49 -15.81 -8.58
C LEU A 173 0.94 -15.01 -7.35
N VAL A 174 0.08 -14.87 -6.35
CA VAL A 174 0.32 -14.06 -5.15
C VAL A 174 1.21 -14.80 -4.15
N ASN A 175 2.20 -14.10 -3.58
CA ASN A 175 3.15 -14.66 -2.63
C ASN A 175 3.38 -13.75 -1.40
N TYR A 176 4.45 -12.97 -1.36
CA TYR A 176 4.88 -12.13 -0.24
C TYR A 176 3.99 -10.91 0.04
N LEU A 177 3.05 -10.61 -0.87
CA LEU A 177 2.08 -9.53 -0.76
C LEU A 177 0.64 -10.08 -0.71
N THR A 178 0.42 -11.12 0.09
CA THR A 178 -0.93 -11.67 0.23
C THR A 178 -1.80 -10.69 1.00
N ALA A 179 -2.82 -10.15 0.33
CA ALA A 179 -3.73 -9.19 0.95
C ALA A 179 -4.65 -9.91 1.95
N ASP A 180 -4.74 -9.36 3.15
CA ASP A 180 -5.61 -9.82 4.22
C ASP A 180 -6.36 -8.65 4.86
N LYS A 181 -7.40 -8.97 5.65
CA LYS A 181 -8.16 -8.00 6.43
C LYS A 181 -7.27 -7.36 7.48
N VAL A 182 -7.65 -6.16 7.92
CA VAL A 182 -7.02 -5.54 9.08
C VAL A 182 -7.33 -6.40 10.31
N PRO A 183 -6.32 -6.88 11.04
CA PRO A 183 -6.54 -7.74 12.19
C PRO A 183 -7.19 -6.94 13.33
N HIS A 184 -8.08 -7.59 14.08
CA HIS A 184 -8.66 -6.99 15.31
C HIS A 184 -7.61 -6.80 16.40
N THR A 185 -6.65 -7.73 16.47
CA THR A 185 -5.51 -7.69 17.39
C THR A 185 -4.23 -7.89 16.59
N TRP A 186 -3.32 -6.93 16.69
CA TRP A 186 -2.02 -7.00 16.02
C TRP A 186 -1.20 -8.18 16.56
N ASN A 187 -0.25 -8.63 15.73
CA ASN A 187 0.83 -9.54 16.13
C ASN A 187 0.41 -10.97 16.52
N GLN A 188 -0.82 -11.40 16.22
CA GLN A 188 -1.32 -12.76 16.52
C GLN A 188 -0.97 -13.79 15.45
N ASP A 189 -1.22 -13.46 14.18
CA ASP A 189 -0.95 -14.41 13.10
C ASP A 189 0.58 -14.59 12.93
N PRO A 190 1.11 -15.80 12.71
CA PRO A 190 2.53 -16.05 12.56
C PRO A 190 3.06 -15.88 11.11
N ARG A 191 2.18 -15.72 10.12
CA ARG A 191 2.51 -15.66 8.68
C ARG A 191 2.87 -14.23 8.27
N PHE A 192 4.14 -13.95 8.02
CA PHE A 192 4.62 -12.59 7.73
C PHE A 192 4.39 -12.14 6.28
N TYR A 193 4.05 -13.06 5.38
CA TYR A 193 3.66 -12.75 3.99
C TYR A 193 2.25 -12.17 3.85
N LEU A 194 1.47 -12.17 4.94
CA LEU A 194 0.19 -11.47 5.03
C LEU A 194 0.41 -9.99 5.26
N MET A 195 -0.33 -9.18 4.50
CA MET A 195 -0.27 -7.73 4.56
C MET A 195 -1.67 -7.14 4.52
N CYS A 196 -1.89 -6.03 5.21
CA CYS A 196 -3.18 -5.36 5.25
C CYS A 196 -3.10 -3.96 4.62
N SER A 197 -4.26 -3.46 4.19
CA SER A 197 -4.43 -2.10 3.66
C SER A 197 -5.60 -1.42 4.35
N PHE A 198 -5.49 -0.15 4.71
CA PHE A 198 -6.58 0.63 5.29
C PHE A 198 -6.48 2.12 4.95
N SER A 199 -7.60 2.84 5.09
CA SER A 199 -7.65 4.29 4.85
C SER A 199 -6.75 5.07 5.83
N GLU A 200 -6.31 6.24 5.40
CA GLU A 200 -5.66 7.21 6.25
C GLU A 200 -6.52 7.61 7.45
N ASP A 201 -7.86 7.62 7.33
CA ASP A 201 -8.75 7.92 8.46
C ASP A 201 -8.62 6.89 9.57
N THR A 202 -8.57 5.60 9.22
CA THR A 202 -8.30 4.51 10.17
C THR A 202 -6.91 4.68 10.78
N SER A 203 -5.91 5.00 9.97
CA SER A 203 -4.55 5.21 10.44
C SER A 203 -4.42 6.43 11.37
N ALA A 204 -5.10 7.52 11.05
CA ALA A 204 -5.12 8.75 11.82
C ALA A 204 -5.80 8.54 13.18
N LYS A 205 -6.85 7.72 13.25
CA LYS A 205 -7.47 7.30 14.52
C LYS A 205 -6.47 6.54 15.40
N ILE A 206 -5.71 5.60 14.83
CA ILE A 206 -4.64 4.87 15.55
C ILE A 206 -3.56 5.84 16.06
N TYR A 207 -3.12 6.77 15.22
CA TYR A 207 -2.12 7.76 15.59
C TYR A 207 -2.61 8.67 16.73
N LYS A 208 -3.86 9.14 16.65
CA LYS A 208 -4.48 10.09 17.58
C LYS A 208 -4.83 9.50 18.94
N ASP A 209 -4.75 8.19 19.12
CA ASP A 209 -4.93 7.54 20.41
C ASP A 209 -3.98 8.14 21.46
N ALA A 210 -4.54 8.72 22.53
CA ALA A 210 -3.78 9.40 23.57
C ALA A 210 -2.84 8.45 24.33
N VAL A 211 -3.26 7.18 24.46
CA VAL A 211 -2.49 6.11 25.12
C VAL A 211 -1.41 5.54 24.19
N GLN A 212 -1.57 5.70 22.87
CA GLN A 212 -0.69 5.17 21.82
C GLN A 212 -0.48 3.65 21.88
N GLN A 213 -1.43 2.90 22.47
CA GLN A 213 -1.31 1.44 22.57
C GLN A 213 -1.39 0.80 21.18
N GLN A 214 -2.40 1.20 20.41
CA GLN A 214 -2.59 0.67 19.04
C GLN A 214 -1.46 1.10 18.10
N ALA A 215 -0.95 2.32 18.26
CA ALA A 215 0.16 2.81 17.46
C ALA A 215 1.45 2.01 17.72
N ASN A 216 1.75 1.69 18.98
CA ASN A 216 2.91 0.86 19.33
C ASN A 216 2.77 -0.59 18.84
N GLU A 217 1.59 -1.18 18.99
CA GLU A 217 1.34 -2.52 18.46
C GLU A 217 1.43 -2.58 16.92
N LEU A 218 1.03 -1.51 16.23
CA LEU A 218 1.22 -1.34 14.80
C LEU A 218 2.71 -1.19 14.44
N VAL A 219 3.51 -0.43 15.20
CA VAL A 219 4.97 -0.35 14.98
C VAL A 219 5.60 -1.73 15.08
N LYS A 220 5.26 -2.51 16.12
CA LYS A 220 5.72 -3.90 16.27
C LYS A 220 5.28 -4.78 15.10
N HIS A 221 4.05 -4.58 14.61
CA HIS A 221 3.53 -5.30 13.45
C HIS A 221 4.32 -5.00 12.18
N THR A 222 4.59 -3.72 11.91
CA THR A 222 5.33 -3.29 10.71
C THR A 222 6.82 -3.65 10.75
N SER A 223 7.37 -4.10 11.89
CA SER A 223 8.73 -4.67 11.95
C SER A 223 8.84 -6.01 11.22
N LYS A 224 7.73 -6.75 11.09
CA LYS A 224 7.68 -8.10 10.50
C LYS A 224 6.85 -8.18 9.22
N ARG A 225 5.88 -7.27 9.06
CA ARG A 225 4.87 -7.29 7.98
C ARG A 225 4.79 -5.97 7.23
N ILE A 226 4.24 -6.02 6.03
CA ILE A 226 3.96 -4.83 5.23
C ILE A 226 2.54 -4.33 5.56
N VAL A 227 2.41 -3.01 5.69
CA VAL A 227 1.13 -2.32 5.82
C VAL A 227 1.04 -1.25 4.74
N ARG A 228 -0.15 -1.12 4.15
CA ARG A 228 -0.47 -0.04 3.21
C ARG A 228 -1.53 0.91 3.79
N VAL A 229 -1.29 2.20 3.62
CA VAL A 229 -2.29 3.25 3.82
C VAL A 229 -2.56 3.95 2.49
N TYR A 230 -3.82 4.31 2.26
CA TYR A 230 -4.28 5.00 1.05
C TYR A 230 -5.25 6.15 1.39
N PRO A 231 -5.44 7.13 0.48
CA PRO A 231 -6.34 8.26 0.71
C PRO A 231 -7.81 7.84 0.82
N SER A 232 -8.59 8.54 1.63
CA SER A 232 -10.01 8.32 1.84
C SER A 232 -10.80 8.62 0.58
N ASN A 233 -11.90 7.91 0.38
CA ASN A 233 -12.81 8.13 -0.73
C ASN A 233 -13.43 9.53 -0.71
N MET A 234 -13.43 10.20 0.46
CA MET A 234 -13.86 11.60 0.58
C MET A 234 -12.93 12.60 -0.13
N ARG A 235 -11.70 12.20 -0.46
CA ARG A 235 -10.71 13.01 -1.20
C ARG A 235 -10.98 13.02 -2.70
N ILE A 236 -12.19 13.42 -3.08
CA ILE A 236 -12.68 13.43 -4.47
C ILE A 236 -11.87 14.36 -5.39
N LYS A 237 -11.12 15.31 -4.83
CA LYS A 237 -10.24 16.23 -5.57
C LYS A 237 -8.81 15.67 -5.72
N SER A 238 -8.59 14.42 -5.31
CA SER A 238 -7.27 13.77 -5.26
C SER A 238 -6.24 14.53 -4.41
N ASP A 239 -6.68 15.24 -3.38
CA ASP A 239 -5.78 15.79 -2.38
C ASP A 239 -5.08 14.67 -1.59
N ASN A 240 -3.97 15.02 -0.94
CA ASN A 240 -3.14 14.06 -0.21
C ASN A 240 -3.21 14.32 1.29
N PHE A 241 -3.00 13.25 2.07
CA PHE A 241 -2.79 13.33 3.51
C PHE A 241 -1.30 13.41 3.84
N LEU A 242 -0.96 13.94 5.02
CA LEU A 242 0.43 14.09 5.45
C LEU A 242 1.07 12.71 5.69
N PRO A 243 2.10 12.31 4.93
CA PRO A 243 2.62 10.94 5.01
C PRO A 243 3.45 10.66 6.28
N ASN A 244 3.97 11.70 6.94
CA ASN A 244 4.90 11.56 8.06
C ASN A 244 4.31 10.81 9.26
N ILE A 245 3.03 11.05 9.60
CA ILE A 245 2.41 10.39 10.76
C ILE A 245 2.34 8.87 10.56
N HIS A 246 2.19 8.42 9.30
CA HIS A 246 2.11 7.01 8.94
C HIS A 246 3.50 6.36 8.95
N TRP A 247 4.51 7.05 8.40
CA TRP A 247 5.92 6.60 8.49
C TRP A 247 6.43 6.52 9.93
N MET A 248 6.00 7.44 10.81
CA MET A 248 6.33 7.39 12.24
C MET A 248 5.80 6.11 12.93
N MET A 249 4.68 5.56 12.44
CA MET A 249 4.14 4.28 12.89
C MET A 249 4.76 3.06 12.15
N GLY A 250 5.81 3.28 11.35
CA GLY A 250 6.54 2.23 10.63
C GLY A 250 5.87 1.69 9.37
N ILE A 251 4.74 2.28 8.95
CA ILE A 251 4.00 1.89 7.73
C ILE A 251 4.89 2.13 6.51
N GLN A 252 4.99 1.14 5.63
CA GLN A 252 5.93 1.14 4.51
C GLN A 252 5.31 1.67 3.22
N MET A 253 4.05 1.30 2.95
CA MET A 253 3.34 1.71 1.72
C MET A 253 2.36 2.83 2.03
N VAL A 254 2.83 4.07 2.04
CA VAL A 254 1.97 5.25 2.21
C VAL A 254 1.64 5.79 0.82
N ALA A 255 0.49 5.39 0.28
CA ALA A 255 0.10 5.70 -1.09
C ALA A 255 -0.45 7.13 -1.20
N LEU A 256 -0.01 7.85 -2.22
CA LEU A 256 -0.38 9.25 -2.49
C LEU A 256 -0.79 9.41 -3.95
N ASN A 257 -1.62 10.42 -4.21
CA ASN A 257 -2.05 10.87 -5.53
C ASN A 257 -0.93 11.64 -6.22
N PHE A 258 -0.14 10.98 -7.08
CA PHE A 258 1.02 11.54 -7.78
C PHE A 258 0.69 12.69 -8.75
N GLN A 259 -0.57 12.77 -9.20
CA GLN A 259 -1.04 13.85 -10.07
C GLN A 259 -1.19 15.19 -9.33
N THR A 260 -1.23 15.18 -8.00
CA THR A 260 -1.47 16.37 -7.19
C THR A 260 -0.16 16.90 -6.65
N ASN A 261 0.29 18.03 -7.21
CA ASN A 261 1.48 18.73 -6.74
C ASN A 261 1.16 19.57 -5.50
N CYS A 262 1.40 19.00 -4.32
CA CYS A 262 1.10 19.58 -3.02
C CYS A 262 2.23 19.35 -2.00
N LEU A 263 2.11 19.94 -0.81
CA LEU A 263 3.11 19.82 0.26
C LEU A 263 3.42 18.36 0.61
N GLU A 264 2.38 17.53 0.68
CA GLU A 264 2.47 16.11 1.02
C GLU A 264 3.30 15.35 -0.03
N MET A 265 3.12 15.69 -1.31
CA MET A 265 3.91 15.12 -2.41
C MET A 265 5.36 15.64 -2.38
N LEU A 266 5.59 16.90 -2.03
CA LEU A 266 6.93 17.45 -1.81
C LEU A 266 7.65 16.72 -0.66
N MET A 267 6.95 16.42 0.44
CA MET A 267 7.50 15.61 1.53
C MET A 267 7.85 14.19 1.08
N ASN A 268 6.99 13.57 0.25
CA ASN A 268 7.27 12.28 -0.36
C ASN A 268 8.50 12.31 -1.27
N HIS A 269 8.63 13.34 -2.09
CA HIS A 269 9.82 13.58 -2.91
C HIS A 269 11.08 13.71 -2.05
N ALA A 270 11.07 14.55 -1.01
CA ALA A 270 12.21 14.70 -0.10
C ALA A 270 12.55 13.40 0.67
N MET A 271 11.57 12.58 1.02
CA MET A 271 11.81 11.29 1.68
C MET A 271 12.61 10.33 0.79
N PHE A 272 12.23 10.20 -0.48
CA PHE A 272 12.84 9.24 -1.41
C PHE A 272 14.07 9.76 -2.15
N GLU A 273 14.30 11.08 -2.17
CA GLU A 273 15.54 11.68 -2.66
C GLU A 273 16.77 11.21 -1.85
N GLN A 274 16.60 10.98 -0.54
CA GLN A 274 17.67 10.55 0.37
C GLN A 274 18.37 9.24 -0.04
N THR A 275 17.70 8.39 -0.82
CA THR A 275 18.26 7.14 -1.34
C THR A 275 18.39 7.16 -2.86
N ALA A 276 18.73 8.34 -3.41
CA ALA A 276 18.92 8.57 -4.84
C ALA A 276 17.72 8.07 -5.67
N TRP A 277 16.50 8.29 -5.17
CA TRP A 277 15.26 7.93 -5.85
C TRP A 277 15.13 6.43 -6.15
N CYS A 278 15.84 5.56 -5.44
CA CYS A 278 15.72 4.12 -5.63
C CYS A 278 14.35 3.57 -5.17
N GLY A 279 13.57 4.38 -4.44
CA GLY A 279 12.21 4.08 -4.02
C GLY A 279 12.09 3.23 -2.75
N TYR A 280 13.21 2.99 -2.06
CA TYR A 280 13.26 2.32 -0.77
C TYR A 280 14.12 3.14 0.20
N VAL A 281 13.63 3.34 1.42
CA VAL A 281 14.35 3.98 2.52
C VAL A 281 14.34 3.03 3.70
N LYS A 282 15.51 2.76 4.29
CA LYS A 282 15.61 1.87 5.45
C LYS A 282 14.94 2.55 6.64
N LYS A 283 13.99 1.86 7.29
CA LYS A 283 13.42 2.33 8.57
C LYS A 283 14.54 2.49 9.61
N PRO A 284 14.47 3.51 10.48
CA PRO A 284 15.35 3.59 11.64
C PRO A 284 15.31 2.33 12.49
N GLU A 285 16.42 2.02 13.17
CA GLU A 285 16.56 0.80 13.98
C GLU A 285 15.46 0.66 15.03
N CYS A 286 15.07 1.77 15.67
CA CYS A 286 13.99 1.76 16.65
C CYS A 286 12.66 1.24 16.08
N LEU A 287 12.31 1.55 14.82
CA LEU A 287 11.06 1.06 14.20
C LEU A 287 11.15 -0.40 13.69
N ASN A 288 12.28 -1.07 13.92
CA ASN A 288 12.47 -2.49 13.64
C ASN A 288 12.65 -3.31 14.92
N ASP A 289 12.77 -2.67 16.08
CA ASP A 289 12.89 -3.35 17.38
C ASP A 289 11.51 -3.52 18.01
N SER A 290 10.99 -4.75 17.99
CA SER A 290 9.68 -5.06 18.55
C SER A 290 9.62 -5.05 20.08
N SER A 291 10.77 -4.90 20.77
CA SER A 291 10.82 -4.80 22.23
C SER A 291 10.56 -3.38 22.75
N LEU A 292 10.58 -2.38 21.87
CA LEU A 292 10.42 -0.98 22.22
C LEU A 292 8.97 -0.52 22.07
N ASP A 293 8.58 0.35 22.99
CA ASP A 293 7.41 1.23 22.86
C ASP A 293 7.88 2.68 22.71
N PHE A 294 7.12 3.46 21.96
CA PHE A 294 7.39 4.83 21.58
C PHE A 294 6.31 5.75 22.11
N ASP A 295 6.74 6.93 22.56
CA ASP A 295 5.86 8.09 22.59
C ASP A 295 6.04 8.87 21.29
N LEU A 296 5.18 8.60 20.31
CA LEU A 296 5.23 9.23 18.99
C LEU A 296 5.01 10.75 19.03
N TYR A 297 4.47 11.28 20.14
CA TYR A 297 4.33 12.73 20.34
C TYR A 297 5.58 13.38 20.94
N GLY A 298 6.58 12.60 21.35
CA GLY A 298 7.82 13.12 21.92
C GLY A 298 7.64 13.85 23.26
N ARG A 299 6.60 13.53 24.03
CA ARG A 299 6.43 14.01 25.42
C ARG A 299 7.50 13.38 26.32
N LEU A 300 7.93 12.16 26.01
CA LEU A 300 9.11 11.53 26.60
C LEU A 300 10.39 12.04 25.92
N ARG A 301 11.29 12.66 26.70
CA ARG A 301 12.53 13.29 26.21
C ARG A 301 13.61 12.30 25.75
N ILE A 302 13.43 11.00 25.94
CA ILE A 302 14.42 9.97 25.64
C ILE A 302 13.76 8.89 24.78
N ILE A 303 14.14 8.84 23.50
CA ILE A 303 13.83 7.71 22.61
C ILE A 303 15.07 6.80 22.61
N PRO A 304 14.94 5.49 22.90
CA PRO A 304 16.06 4.56 22.87
C PRO A 304 16.81 4.63 21.53
N HIS A 305 18.14 4.53 21.59
CA HIS A 305 19.03 4.57 20.42
C HIS A 305 18.97 5.87 19.59
N ARG A 306 18.49 6.98 20.16
CA ARG A 306 18.46 8.29 19.51
C ARG A 306 19.17 9.35 20.33
N MET A 307 19.98 10.16 19.65
CA MET A 307 20.55 11.38 20.20
C MET A 307 19.75 12.57 19.66
N PRO A 308 19.12 13.39 20.52
CA PRO A 308 18.42 14.60 20.05
C PRO A 308 19.44 15.59 19.49
N VAL A 309 19.07 16.25 18.38
CA VAL A 309 19.91 17.25 17.72
C VAL A 309 19.13 18.54 17.61
N THR A 310 19.77 19.67 17.92
CA THR A 310 19.21 21.01 17.72
C THR A 310 19.67 21.54 16.37
N LEU A 311 18.74 21.77 15.44
CA LEU A 311 19.00 22.42 14.16
C LEU A 311 18.64 23.91 14.24
N LYS A 312 19.59 24.78 13.90
CA LYS A 312 19.35 26.23 13.73
C LYS A 312 19.55 26.59 12.27
N VAL A 313 18.48 27.03 11.61
CA VAL A 313 18.51 27.51 10.22
C VAL A 313 18.40 29.03 10.25
N THR A 314 19.30 29.73 9.56
CA THR A 314 19.25 31.19 9.38
C THR A 314 19.29 31.49 7.89
N VAL A 315 18.21 32.05 7.36
CA VAL A 315 18.14 32.47 5.95
C VAL A 315 18.83 33.82 5.82
N ILE A 316 20.00 33.85 5.18
CA ILE A 316 20.84 35.05 5.08
C ILE A 316 20.44 35.91 3.87
N LYS A 317 20.24 35.27 2.71
CA LYS A 317 19.92 35.92 1.44
C LYS A 317 19.22 34.93 0.52
N VAL A 318 18.29 35.43 -0.31
CA VAL A 318 17.76 34.72 -1.47
C VAL A 318 18.19 35.49 -2.71
N SER A 319 18.67 34.79 -3.75
CA SER A 319 19.07 35.41 -5.03
C SER A 319 18.33 34.72 -6.18
N PHE A 320 18.04 35.44 -7.26
CA PHE A 320 17.31 34.94 -8.45
C PHE A 320 15.91 34.39 -8.16
N MET A 321 15.26 34.90 -7.10
CA MET A 321 13.85 34.61 -6.87
C MET A 321 13.01 35.46 -7.83
N ALA A 322 12.39 34.83 -8.82
CA ALA A 322 11.38 35.49 -9.62
C ALA A 322 10.13 35.65 -8.73
N MET A 323 9.82 36.88 -8.32
CA MET A 323 8.52 37.19 -7.74
C MET A 323 7.49 37.09 -8.86
N LYS A 324 6.48 36.22 -8.66
CA LYS A 324 5.30 36.16 -9.52
C LYS A 324 4.27 37.17 -9.08
#